data_AF-A0A925WKV1-F1
#
_entry.id   AF-A0A925WKV1-F1
#
_cell.length_a   1.000
_cell.length_b   1.000
_cell.length_c   1.000
_cell.angle_alpha   90.00
_cell.angle_beta   90.00
_cell.angle_gamma   90.00
#
_symmetry.space_group_name_H-M   'P 1'
#
loop_
_entity.id
_entity.type
_entity.pdbx_description
1 polymer ?
#
loop_
_entity_poly.entity_id
_entity_poly.type
_entity_poly.pdbx_seq_one_letter_code
_entity_poly.pdbx_strand_id
1 'polypeptide(L)'
;MTDQDSLNPDLAPDERIADSKTYEMLWDCKACSTKKLLGKTHQFCPNCGSPQDPEWRYFPSDAEKVLAKDHVYVGADVICPACGSLNAGNVEFCRRCGAPQTDAAKARQMLTRAAGLTDALETEDLITRLDADSAARTRGQPLPSTLTPDTPTGGIKPWHLALIGVVILLIGGGLFTAFATREDTATVTGFRWERSIDIEQMSAVPGNSSCETTPLDAYAIDRRYEQVGSKQVADGETCSRRQIDQGDGTFREQTSCQTKYRSEPVMGYVCYYTVNRWVYARKVDVQGDKQAEPVWPQLNITRANCALLGCQREGTRRENYVLLLRRADKPFECAIARDVWDGTRLESRWRLQVGQVLNDERCDTLKPDAGE
;
A
#
# COMPACT_ATOMS: atom_id res chain seq x y z
N MET A 1 -33.66 -6.35 24.32
CA MET A 1 -33.28 -6.33 22.89
C MET A 1 -31.89 -5.74 22.83
N THR A 2 -30.89 -6.60 23.02
CA THR A 2 -29.49 -6.27 22.94
C THR A 2 -28.99 -6.92 21.67
N ASP A 3 -29.03 -6.18 20.56
CA ASP A 3 -28.28 -6.54 19.36
C ASP A 3 -26.81 -6.35 19.69
N GLN A 4 -26.17 -7.43 20.10
CA GLN A 4 -24.73 -7.54 20.01
C GLN A 4 -24.41 -7.75 18.54
N ASP A 5 -24.18 -6.64 17.83
CA ASP A 5 -23.38 -6.60 16.61
C ASP A 5 -22.03 -7.26 16.92
N SER A 6 -21.97 -8.57 16.74
CA SER A 6 -20.72 -9.24 16.42
C SER A 6 -20.33 -8.71 15.04
N LEU A 7 -19.59 -7.61 15.01
CA LEU A 7 -18.93 -7.09 13.82
C LEU A 7 -18.16 -8.25 13.20
N ASN A 8 -18.71 -8.82 12.13
CA ASN A 8 -18.00 -9.78 11.31
C ASN A 8 -16.82 -9.00 10.68
N PRO A 9 -15.56 -9.33 11.00
CA PRO A 9 -14.40 -8.55 10.55
C PRO A 9 -14.25 -8.50 9.03
N ASP A 10 -15.02 -9.32 8.31
CA ASP A 10 -15.06 -9.38 6.84
C ASP A 10 -16.11 -8.45 6.21
N LEU A 11 -16.96 -7.76 6.98
CA LEU A 11 -17.95 -6.81 6.44
C LEU A 11 -17.36 -5.39 6.37
N ALA A 12 -17.64 -4.69 5.26
CA ALA A 12 -17.33 -3.27 5.18
C ALA A 12 -18.14 -2.48 6.23
N PRO A 13 -17.65 -1.32 6.71
CA PRO A 13 -18.26 -0.56 7.80
C PRO A 13 -19.74 -0.15 7.59
N ASP A 14 -20.21 -0.15 6.34
CA ASP A 14 -21.57 0.24 5.93
C ASP A 14 -22.31 -0.90 5.18
N GLU A 15 -21.84 -2.14 5.33
CA GLU A 15 -22.40 -3.33 4.71
C GLU A 15 -23.29 -4.10 5.69
N ARG A 16 -24.54 -4.35 5.29
CA ARG A 16 -25.55 -5.09 6.06
C ARG A 16 -25.94 -6.37 5.35
N ILE A 17 -26.03 -7.47 6.08
CA ILE A 17 -26.59 -8.74 5.58
C ILE A 17 -28.09 -8.79 5.91
N ALA A 18 -28.94 -8.83 4.88
CA ALA A 18 -30.40 -8.76 5.04
C ALA A 18 -31.09 -10.13 5.18
N ASP A 19 -30.60 -11.14 4.47
CA ASP A 19 -31.07 -12.53 4.53
C ASP A 19 -29.88 -13.46 4.25
N SER A 20 -29.91 -14.68 4.79
CA SER A 20 -28.90 -15.69 4.54
C SER A 20 -29.47 -17.11 4.63
N LYS A 21 -29.20 -17.92 3.60
CA LYS A 21 -29.62 -19.34 3.51
C LYS A 21 -28.48 -20.20 3.00
N THR A 22 -28.44 -21.47 3.42
CA THR A 22 -27.43 -22.43 2.96
C THR A 22 -28.05 -23.46 2.02
N TYR A 23 -27.36 -23.69 0.91
CA TYR A 23 -27.74 -24.61 -0.16
C TYR A 23 -26.62 -25.60 -0.43
N GLU A 24 -26.93 -26.75 -1.03
CA GLU A 24 -25.89 -27.68 -1.46
C GLU A 24 -25.27 -27.25 -2.80
N MET A 25 -23.94 -27.37 -2.89
CA MET A 25 -23.24 -27.30 -4.18
C MET A 25 -23.52 -28.56 -5.00
N LEU A 26 -23.26 -28.49 -6.29
CA LEU A 26 -23.31 -29.65 -7.19
C LEU A 26 -21.90 -30.14 -7.52
N TRP A 27 -21.79 -31.40 -7.92
CA TRP A 27 -20.58 -31.96 -8.52
C TRP A 27 -20.95 -33.04 -9.55
N ASP A 28 -20.07 -33.28 -10.50
CA ASP A 28 -20.23 -34.33 -11.50
C ASP A 28 -19.19 -35.43 -11.28
N CYS A 29 -19.61 -36.70 -11.30
CA CYS A 29 -18.73 -37.83 -11.06
C CYS A 29 -17.82 -38.06 -12.26
N LYS A 30 -16.51 -37.84 -12.10
CA LYS A 30 -15.51 -38.07 -13.15
C LYS A 30 -15.36 -39.53 -13.58
N ALA A 31 -15.70 -40.48 -12.71
CA ALA A 31 -15.50 -41.91 -13.00
C ALA A 31 -16.60 -42.51 -13.88
N CYS A 32 -17.86 -42.07 -13.71
CA CYS A 32 -19.01 -42.63 -14.43
C CYS A 32 -19.90 -41.58 -15.10
N SER A 33 -19.52 -40.31 -15.05
CA SER A 33 -20.22 -39.16 -15.66
C SER A 33 -21.64 -38.88 -15.12
N THR A 34 -22.03 -39.45 -13.97
CA THR A 34 -23.26 -39.05 -13.28
C THR A 34 -23.17 -37.58 -12.88
N LYS A 35 -24.15 -36.77 -13.29
CA LYS A 35 -24.14 -35.31 -13.14
C LYS A 35 -25.01 -34.82 -11.98
N LYS A 36 -24.80 -33.57 -11.56
CA LYS A 36 -25.64 -32.82 -10.60
C LYS A 36 -25.82 -33.55 -9.27
N LEU A 37 -24.75 -34.18 -8.78
CA LEU A 37 -24.74 -34.79 -7.46
C LEU A 37 -24.64 -33.70 -6.40
N LEU A 38 -25.53 -33.76 -5.40
CA LEU A 38 -25.51 -32.86 -4.25
C LEU A 38 -24.26 -33.04 -3.38
N GLY A 39 -23.64 -31.92 -3.00
CA GLY A 39 -22.30 -31.88 -2.43
C GLY A 39 -22.16 -32.44 -1.02
N LYS A 40 -23.19 -32.31 -0.18
CA LYS A 40 -23.25 -32.93 1.15
C LYS A 40 -23.99 -34.26 1.15
N THR A 41 -25.10 -34.34 0.43
CA THR A 41 -25.92 -35.56 0.38
C THR A 41 -25.19 -36.71 -0.32
N HIS A 42 -24.43 -36.44 -1.39
CA HIS A 42 -23.71 -37.46 -2.17
C HIS A 42 -22.20 -37.25 -2.06
N GLN A 43 -21.61 -37.54 -0.89
CA GLN A 43 -20.15 -37.52 -0.74
C GLN A 43 -19.44 -38.62 -1.57
N PHE A 44 -20.18 -39.68 -1.90
CA PHE A 44 -19.79 -40.73 -2.83
C PHE A 44 -20.84 -40.82 -3.93
N CYS A 45 -20.41 -41.12 -5.16
CA CYS A 45 -21.34 -41.31 -6.27
C CYS A 45 -22.24 -42.53 -5.99
N PRO A 46 -23.58 -42.38 -5.99
CA PRO A 46 -24.49 -43.49 -5.75
C PRO A 46 -24.46 -44.56 -6.86
N ASN A 47 -23.97 -44.22 -8.06
CA ASN A 47 -23.93 -45.11 -9.21
C ASN A 47 -22.67 -46.00 -9.24
N CYS A 48 -21.49 -45.47 -8.87
CA CYS A 48 -20.22 -46.19 -8.96
C CYS A 48 -19.37 -46.19 -7.69
N GLY A 49 -19.79 -45.51 -6.63
CA GLY A 49 -19.08 -45.43 -5.35
C GLY A 49 -17.82 -44.56 -5.34
N SER A 50 -17.46 -43.92 -6.46
CA SER A 50 -16.29 -43.03 -6.50
C SER A 50 -16.49 -41.83 -5.56
N PRO A 51 -15.45 -41.42 -4.83
CA PRO A 51 -15.53 -40.28 -3.91
C PRO A 51 -15.71 -38.97 -4.69
N GLN A 52 -16.35 -38.01 -4.05
CA GLN A 52 -16.42 -36.64 -4.53
C GLN A 52 -15.02 -35.99 -4.52
N ASP A 53 -14.78 -35.19 -5.56
CA ASP A 53 -13.64 -34.28 -5.66
C ASP A 53 -14.10 -32.86 -5.27
N PRO A 54 -13.66 -32.32 -4.11
CA PRO A 54 -14.13 -31.01 -3.65
C PRO A 54 -13.67 -29.86 -4.57
N GLU A 55 -12.59 -30.01 -5.34
CA GLU A 55 -12.14 -28.98 -6.28
C GLU A 55 -13.02 -28.85 -7.52
N TRP A 56 -13.95 -29.79 -7.73
CA TRP A 56 -14.86 -29.85 -8.88
C TRP A 56 -16.33 -29.70 -8.51
N ARG A 57 -16.58 -29.14 -7.32
CA ARG A 57 -17.91 -28.65 -6.94
C ARG A 57 -18.25 -27.39 -7.76
N TYR A 58 -19.51 -27.05 -7.89
CA TYR A 58 -19.94 -25.82 -8.58
C TYR A 58 -21.27 -25.31 -8.03
N PHE A 59 -21.51 -24.01 -8.21
CA PHE A 59 -22.80 -23.43 -7.82
C PHE A 59 -23.91 -23.87 -8.79
N PRO A 60 -25.05 -24.38 -8.28
CA PRO A 60 -26.23 -24.64 -9.10
C PRO A 60 -26.84 -23.33 -9.63
N SER A 61 -27.70 -23.45 -10.64
CA SER A 61 -28.62 -22.38 -11.02
C SER A 61 -29.65 -22.12 -9.92
N ASP A 62 -30.31 -20.96 -9.98
CA ASP A 62 -31.43 -20.62 -9.08
C ASP A 62 -32.59 -21.63 -9.17
N ALA A 63 -32.78 -22.27 -10.32
CA ALA A 63 -33.80 -23.29 -10.54
C ALA A 63 -33.43 -24.67 -9.95
N GLU A 64 -32.13 -24.92 -9.73
CA GLU A 64 -31.61 -26.25 -9.36
C GLU A 64 -31.04 -26.30 -7.94
N LYS A 65 -30.93 -25.15 -7.26
CA LYS A 65 -30.42 -25.11 -5.89
C LYS A 65 -31.31 -25.87 -4.92
N VAL A 66 -30.69 -26.69 -4.09
CA VAL A 66 -31.38 -27.48 -3.06
C VAL A 66 -30.98 -26.94 -1.69
N LEU A 67 -31.97 -26.58 -0.89
CA LEU A 67 -31.75 -26.06 0.47
C LEU A 67 -31.12 -27.16 1.33
N ALA A 68 -29.99 -26.85 1.97
CA ALA A 68 -29.33 -27.74 2.91
C ALA A 68 -30.06 -27.67 4.26
N LYS A 69 -31.24 -28.31 4.33
CA LYS A 69 -32.06 -28.34 5.55
C LYS A 69 -31.26 -28.94 6.71
N ASP A 70 -31.35 -28.30 7.86
CA ASP A 70 -30.72 -28.74 9.12
C ASP A 70 -29.18 -28.87 9.06
N HIS A 71 -28.54 -28.29 8.03
CA HIS A 71 -27.09 -28.31 7.92
C HIS A 71 -26.44 -27.38 8.96
N VAL A 72 -25.60 -27.96 9.81
CA VAL A 72 -24.77 -27.23 10.77
C VAL A 72 -23.37 -27.11 10.20
N TYR A 73 -22.93 -25.88 9.95
CA TYR A 73 -21.57 -25.62 9.48
C TYR A 73 -20.57 -25.82 10.63
N VAL A 74 -19.64 -26.75 10.43
CA VAL A 74 -18.61 -27.13 11.41
C VAL A 74 -17.18 -26.86 10.88
N GLY A 75 -17.06 -26.01 9.87
CA GLY A 75 -15.84 -25.76 9.12
C GLY A 75 -15.82 -26.45 7.76
N ALA A 76 -14.94 -26.00 6.87
CA ALA A 76 -14.70 -26.64 5.57
C ALA A 76 -14.33 -28.11 5.75
N ASP A 77 -14.68 -28.94 4.77
CA ASP A 77 -14.29 -30.35 4.80
C ASP A 77 -12.75 -30.48 4.83
N VAL A 78 -12.25 -31.59 5.35
CA VAL A 78 -10.83 -31.92 5.36
C VAL A 78 -10.55 -33.19 4.57
N ILE A 79 -9.41 -33.22 3.89
CA ILE A 79 -8.96 -34.33 3.06
C ILE A 79 -8.01 -35.19 3.88
N CYS A 80 -8.39 -36.45 4.11
CA CYS A 80 -7.59 -37.36 4.91
C CYS A 80 -6.21 -37.59 4.28
N PRO A 81 -5.10 -37.32 4.98
CA PRO A 81 -3.77 -37.47 4.41
C PRO A 81 -3.40 -38.94 4.14
N ALA A 82 -4.02 -39.89 4.86
CA ALA A 82 -3.72 -41.31 4.72
C ALA A 82 -4.45 -42.00 3.55
N CYS A 83 -5.66 -41.56 3.20
CA CYS A 83 -6.49 -42.26 2.20
C CYS A 83 -7.21 -41.34 1.21
N GLY A 84 -7.01 -40.02 1.30
CA GLY A 84 -7.64 -39.03 0.42
C GLY A 84 -9.15 -38.86 0.61
N SER A 85 -9.78 -39.54 1.57
CA SER A 85 -11.23 -39.39 1.79
C SER A 85 -11.58 -38.03 2.37
N LEU A 86 -12.69 -37.48 1.89
CA LEU A 86 -13.23 -36.22 2.38
C LEU A 86 -13.98 -36.45 3.70
N ASN A 87 -13.80 -35.56 4.67
CA ASN A 87 -14.40 -35.66 6.00
C ASN A 87 -14.87 -34.27 6.47
N ALA A 88 -15.83 -34.20 7.40
CA ALA A 88 -16.25 -32.91 7.95
C ALA A 88 -15.11 -32.25 8.74
N GLY A 89 -15.06 -30.92 8.75
CA GLY A 89 -13.93 -30.16 9.31
C GLY A 89 -13.67 -30.33 10.81
N ASN A 90 -14.65 -30.87 11.55
CA ASN A 90 -14.56 -31.09 12.99
C ASN A 90 -14.30 -32.55 13.39
N VAL A 91 -14.06 -33.47 12.45
CA VAL A 91 -13.78 -34.87 12.82
C VAL A 91 -12.33 -35.05 13.22
N GLU A 92 -12.09 -35.73 14.34
CA GLU A 92 -10.73 -36.02 14.83
C GLU A 92 -10.09 -37.21 14.09
N PHE A 93 -10.91 -38.18 13.67
CA PHE A 93 -10.48 -39.39 12.98
C PHE A 93 -11.24 -39.58 11.67
N CYS A 94 -10.52 -40.06 10.66
CA CYS A 94 -11.06 -40.37 9.35
C CYS A 94 -12.15 -41.44 9.45
N ARG A 95 -13.36 -41.13 8.97
CA ARG A 95 -14.51 -42.05 9.03
C ARG A 95 -14.31 -43.32 8.17
N ARG A 96 -13.33 -43.31 7.26
CA ARG A 96 -13.04 -44.42 6.35
C ARG A 96 -11.88 -45.31 6.79
N CYS A 97 -10.78 -44.75 7.27
CA CYS A 97 -9.57 -45.51 7.62
C CYS A 97 -9.12 -45.36 9.07
N GLY A 98 -9.77 -44.53 9.88
CA GLY A 98 -9.42 -44.30 11.28
C GLY A 98 -8.16 -43.46 11.53
N ALA A 99 -7.47 -42.99 10.47
CA ALA A 99 -6.30 -42.13 10.62
C ALA A 99 -6.66 -40.79 11.29
N PRO A 100 -5.78 -40.22 12.13
CA PRO A 100 -5.99 -38.90 12.73
C PRO A 100 -6.04 -37.80 11.66
N GLN A 101 -6.82 -36.75 11.91
CA GLN A 101 -7.03 -35.63 10.99
C GLN A 101 -6.36 -34.32 11.43
N THR A 102 -5.43 -34.40 12.39
CA THR A 102 -4.71 -33.25 12.95
C THR A 102 -4.04 -32.37 11.89
N ASP A 103 -3.50 -33.00 10.85
CA ASP A 103 -2.77 -32.33 9.76
C ASP A 103 -3.50 -32.42 8.41
N ALA A 104 -4.81 -32.68 8.45
CA ALA A 104 -5.61 -32.82 7.24
C ALA A 104 -5.79 -31.46 6.56
N ALA A 105 -5.50 -31.40 5.26
CA ALA A 105 -5.70 -30.19 4.48
C ALA A 105 -7.20 -29.88 4.33
N LYS A 106 -7.59 -28.62 4.50
CA LYS A 106 -8.96 -28.18 4.21
C LYS A 106 -9.25 -28.27 2.72
N ALA A 107 -10.45 -28.70 2.38
CA ALA A 107 -11.00 -28.64 1.05
C ALA A 107 -10.99 -27.18 0.56
N ARG A 108 -10.63 -27.02 -0.71
CA ARG A 108 -10.54 -25.72 -1.35
C ARG A 108 -11.93 -25.08 -1.42
N GLN A 109 -12.03 -23.86 -0.91
CA GLN A 109 -13.19 -23.01 -1.13
C GLN A 109 -13.06 -22.31 -2.49
N MET A 110 -14.19 -22.19 -3.14
CA MET A 110 -14.30 -21.53 -4.42
C MET A 110 -14.69 -20.04 -4.28
N LEU A 111 -14.35 -19.23 -5.28
CA LEU A 111 -14.55 -17.78 -5.24
C LEU A 111 -16.03 -17.39 -5.08
N THR A 112 -16.29 -16.34 -4.31
CA THR A 112 -17.66 -15.82 -4.14
C THR A 112 -18.23 -15.35 -5.47
N ARG A 113 -19.46 -15.76 -5.79
CA ARG A 113 -20.22 -15.28 -6.95
C ARG A 113 -21.19 -14.20 -6.49
N ALA A 114 -21.24 -13.06 -7.19
CA ALA A 114 -22.17 -11.97 -6.90
C ALA A 114 -23.07 -11.66 -8.09
N ALA A 115 -24.30 -11.22 -7.82
CA ALA A 115 -25.28 -10.80 -8.82
C ALA A 115 -26.22 -9.73 -8.28
N GLY A 116 -26.88 -8.99 -9.18
CA GLY A 116 -27.98 -8.11 -8.79
C GLY A 116 -29.13 -8.91 -8.18
N LEU A 117 -29.95 -8.26 -7.33
CA LEU A 117 -31.05 -8.94 -6.64
C LEU A 117 -32.04 -9.63 -7.58
N THR A 118 -32.28 -9.02 -8.74
CA THR A 118 -33.24 -9.48 -9.77
C THR A 118 -32.60 -10.37 -10.84
N ASP A 119 -31.27 -10.51 -10.83
CA ASP A 119 -30.57 -11.29 -11.85
C ASP A 119 -30.70 -12.78 -11.53
N ALA A 120 -31.12 -13.56 -12.52
CA ALA A 120 -31.12 -15.01 -12.42
C ALA A 120 -29.69 -15.53 -12.51
N LEU A 121 -29.30 -16.38 -11.56
CA LEU A 121 -28.01 -17.06 -11.62
C LEU A 121 -28.17 -18.41 -12.31
N GLU A 122 -27.57 -18.55 -13.49
CA GLU A 122 -27.45 -19.83 -14.19
C GLU A 122 -26.41 -20.75 -13.52
N THR A 123 -26.39 -22.03 -13.89
CA THR A 123 -25.41 -22.99 -13.38
C THR A 123 -24.00 -22.53 -13.75
N GLU A 124 -23.10 -22.56 -12.78
CA GLU A 124 -21.75 -22.05 -12.96
C GLU A 124 -20.96 -22.89 -13.98
N ASP A 125 -20.29 -22.21 -14.92
CA ASP A 125 -19.29 -22.84 -15.77
C ASP A 125 -17.98 -23.00 -14.99
N LEU A 126 -17.78 -24.23 -14.50
CA LEU A 126 -16.64 -24.60 -13.67
C LEU A 126 -15.30 -24.37 -14.37
N ILE A 127 -15.19 -24.58 -15.70
CA ILE A 127 -13.93 -24.41 -16.42
C ILE A 127 -13.58 -22.93 -16.52
N THR A 128 -14.53 -22.11 -16.98
CA THR A 128 -14.37 -20.65 -17.05
C THR A 128 -13.99 -20.07 -15.69
N ARG A 129 -14.55 -20.61 -14.60
CA ARG A 129 -14.24 -20.17 -13.24
C ARG A 129 -12.86 -20.63 -12.75
N LEU A 130 -12.46 -21.88 -13.01
CA LEU A 130 -11.13 -22.38 -12.65
C LEU A 130 -10.05 -21.57 -13.37
N ASP A 131 -10.29 -21.16 -14.61
CA ASP A 131 -9.42 -20.25 -15.36
C ASP A 131 -9.37 -18.87 -14.71
N ALA A 132 -10.53 -18.31 -14.32
CA ALA A 132 -10.60 -17.02 -13.63
C ALA A 132 -9.89 -17.02 -12.26
N ASP A 133 -10.05 -18.07 -11.47
CA ASP A 133 -9.37 -18.26 -10.18
C ASP A 133 -7.86 -18.45 -10.36
N SER A 134 -7.45 -19.25 -11.35
CA SER A 134 -6.03 -19.40 -11.71
C SER A 134 -5.42 -18.07 -12.19
N ALA A 135 -6.16 -17.28 -12.97
CA ALA A 135 -5.73 -15.96 -13.43
C ALA A 135 -5.68 -14.92 -12.29
N ALA A 136 -6.61 -14.96 -11.34
CA ALA A 136 -6.61 -14.11 -10.15
C ALA A 136 -5.41 -14.42 -9.24
N ARG A 137 -5.05 -15.70 -9.09
CA ARG A 137 -3.91 -16.15 -8.26
C ARG A 137 -2.55 -15.92 -8.91
N THR A 138 -2.46 -16.01 -10.23
CA THR A 138 -1.23 -15.66 -10.98
C THR A 138 -0.92 -14.16 -10.90
N ARG A 139 -1.95 -13.31 -10.71
CA ARG A 139 -1.84 -11.84 -10.59
C ARG A 139 -1.75 -11.34 -9.14
N GLY A 140 -0.86 -11.88 -8.31
CA GLY A 140 -0.69 -11.41 -6.93
C GLY A 140 -0.20 -9.96 -6.74
N GLN A 141 -0.94 -8.93 -7.18
CA GLN A 141 -1.15 -7.59 -6.60
C GLN A 141 -2.00 -6.69 -7.54
N PRO A 142 -2.69 -5.64 -7.03
CA PRO A 142 -3.73 -4.91 -7.76
C PRO A 142 -3.19 -4.31 -9.06
N LEU A 143 -4.00 -4.40 -10.12
CA LEU A 143 -3.67 -3.86 -11.44
C LEU A 143 -3.55 -2.33 -11.39
N PRO A 144 -2.64 -1.76 -12.20
CA PRO A 144 -3.18 -1.22 -13.44
C PRO A 144 -2.48 -1.71 -14.71
N SER A 145 -3.35 -1.86 -15.72
CA SER A 145 -3.19 -1.69 -17.16
C SER A 145 -1.79 -1.46 -17.72
N THR A 146 -1.30 -2.39 -18.53
CA THR A 146 -1.34 -2.26 -20.00
C THR A 146 -0.91 -3.58 -20.64
N LEU A 147 -1.64 -3.95 -21.68
CA LEU A 147 -1.42 -5.13 -22.51
C LEU A 147 -0.16 -4.95 -23.37
N THR A 148 0.70 -5.96 -23.37
CA THR A 148 1.25 -6.50 -24.63
C THR A 148 1.19 -8.03 -24.60
N PRO A 149 1.08 -8.69 -25.75
CA PRO A 149 0.50 -10.03 -25.88
C PRO A 149 1.51 -11.15 -25.65
N ASP A 150 1.09 -12.18 -24.93
CA ASP A 150 1.82 -13.45 -24.85
C ASP A 150 1.73 -14.21 -26.18
N THR A 151 2.91 -14.58 -26.69
CA THR A 151 3.09 -15.61 -27.72
C THR A 151 3.19 -16.97 -26.98
N PRO A 152 2.71 -18.09 -27.57
CA PRO A 152 2.32 -19.26 -26.80
C PRO A 152 3.51 -20.06 -26.27
N THR A 153 3.46 -20.44 -25.00
CA THR A 153 4.43 -21.35 -24.38
C THR A 153 4.17 -22.78 -24.80
N GLY A 154 4.87 -23.21 -25.86
CA GLY A 154 5.32 -24.59 -25.96
C GLY A 154 6.20 -24.95 -24.75
N GLY A 155 6.08 -26.18 -24.28
CA GLY A 155 6.70 -26.68 -23.06
C GLY A 155 8.15 -26.24 -22.85
N ILE A 156 8.39 -25.73 -21.65
CA ILE A 156 9.66 -25.17 -21.17
C ILE A 156 10.69 -26.31 -21.07
N LYS A 157 11.39 -26.58 -22.18
CA LYS A 157 12.61 -27.38 -22.22
C LYS A 157 13.63 -26.79 -21.22
N PRO A 158 14.53 -27.59 -20.62
CA PRO A 158 15.39 -27.19 -19.49
C PRO A 158 16.27 -25.95 -19.72
N TRP A 159 16.47 -25.52 -20.97
CA TRP A 159 17.22 -24.29 -21.31
C TRP A 159 16.49 -22.98 -20.94
N HIS A 160 15.16 -22.97 -20.85
CA HIS A 160 14.40 -21.77 -20.49
C HIS A 160 14.44 -21.47 -18.98
N LEU A 161 14.54 -22.49 -18.12
CA LEU A 161 14.84 -22.31 -16.68
C LEU A 161 16.25 -21.76 -16.47
N ALA A 162 17.20 -22.18 -17.30
CA ALA A 162 18.53 -21.56 -17.34
C ALA A 162 18.44 -20.09 -17.79
N LEU A 163 17.57 -19.76 -18.76
CA LEU A 163 17.42 -18.39 -19.26
C LEU A 163 16.77 -17.43 -18.24
N ILE A 164 15.77 -17.89 -17.48
CA ILE A 164 15.17 -17.10 -16.39
C ILE A 164 16.15 -16.93 -15.23
N GLY A 165 16.91 -17.98 -14.89
CA GLY A 165 18.02 -17.87 -13.95
C GLY A 165 19.05 -16.83 -14.39
N VAL A 166 19.39 -16.80 -15.68
CA VAL A 166 20.27 -15.78 -16.26
C VAL A 166 19.65 -14.38 -16.18
N VAL A 167 18.37 -14.20 -16.48
CA VAL A 167 17.73 -12.87 -16.41
C VAL A 167 17.62 -12.33 -14.98
N ILE A 168 17.27 -13.16 -14.00
CA ILE A 168 17.27 -12.76 -12.58
C ILE A 168 18.70 -12.44 -12.12
N LEU A 169 19.68 -13.20 -12.59
CA LEU A 169 21.10 -12.95 -12.30
C LEU A 169 21.60 -11.68 -13.02
N LEU A 170 21.06 -11.34 -14.19
CA LEU A 170 21.36 -10.10 -14.92
C LEU A 170 20.69 -8.87 -14.30
N ILE A 171 19.45 -8.98 -13.81
CA ILE A 171 18.74 -7.88 -13.13
C ILE A 171 19.27 -7.70 -11.72
N GLY A 172 19.43 -8.79 -10.97
CA GLY A 172 20.07 -8.79 -9.65
C GLY A 172 21.53 -8.33 -9.72
N GLY A 173 22.27 -8.77 -10.74
CA GLY A 173 23.62 -8.29 -11.04
C GLY A 173 23.64 -6.84 -11.53
N GLY A 174 22.67 -6.42 -12.33
CA GLY A 174 22.51 -5.04 -12.79
C GLY A 174 22.21 -4.06 -11.65
N LEU A 175 21.32 -4.44 -10.73
CA LEU A 175 21.06 -3.68 -9.51
C LEU A 175 22.28 -3.72 -8.57
N PHE A 176 22.89 -4.89 -8.36
CA PHE A 176 24.10 -5.02 -7.54
C PHE A 176 25.26 -4.15 -8.06
N THR A 177 25.47 -4.12 -9.38
CA THR A 177 26.49 -3.27 -10.01
C THR A 177 26.14 -1.79 -9.98
N ALA A 178 24.86 -1.42 -10.13
CA ALA A 178 24.41 -0.03 -10.01
C ALA A 178 24.65 0.56 -8.61
N PHE A 179 24.54 -0.27 -7.56
CA PHE A 179 24.84 0.12 -6.18
C PHE A 179 26.26 -0.21 -5.71
N ALA A 180 27.05 -0.91 -6.53
CA ALA A 180 28.43 -1.20 -6.22
C ALA A 180 29.22 0.12 -6.18
N THR A 181 29.91 0.35 -5.07
CA THR A 181 30.84 1.46 -4.93
C THR A 181 32.27 0.94 -4.92
N ARG A 182 33.22 1.80 -5.26
CA ARG A 182 34.64 1.57 -5.03
C ARG A 182 35.20 2.70 -4.19
N GLU A 183 36.20 2.37 -3.38
CA GLU A 183 36.93 3.37 -2.62
C GLU A 183 37.92 4.08 -3.53
N ASP A 184 37.94 5.41 -3.48
CA ASP A 184 38.87 6.26 -4.23
C ASP A 184 39.38 7.38 -3.32
N THR A 185 40.48 8.01 -3.73
CA THR A 185 41.10 9.12 -2.99
C THR A 185 40.86 10.45 -3.70
N ALA A 186 40.58 11.48 -2.91
CA ALA A 186 40.45 12.84 -3.38
C ALA A 186 41.34 13.76 -2.56
N THR A 187 41.84 14.81 -3.21
CA THR A 187 42.68 15.82 -2.58
C THR A 187 41.88 17.11 -2.39
N VAL A 188 42.00 17.73 -1.23
CA VAL A 188 41.38 19.03 -0.94
C VAL A 188 42.14 20.13 -1.68
N THR A 189 41.49 20.76 -2.66
CA THR A 189 42.05 21.84 -3.47
C THR A 189 41.62 23.22 -3.00
N GLY A 190 40.61 23.31 -2.14
CA GLY A 190 40.13 24.56 -1.61
C GLY A 190 38.98 24.41 -0.63
N PHE A 191 38.50 25.55 -0.18
CA PHE A 191 37.48 25.65 0.86
C PHE A 191 36.48 26.72 0.47
N ARG A 192 35.21 26.47 0.77
CA ARG A 192 34.15 27.46 0.65
C ARG A 192 33.24 27.38 1.86
N TRP A 193 32.81 28.52 2.36
CA TRP A 193 31.76 28.60 3.35
C TRP A 193 30.73 29.66 2.93
N GLU A 194 29.47 29.44 3.31
CA GLU A 194 28.38 30.40 3.17
C GLU A 194 27.64 30.47 4.51
N ARG A 195 27.44 31.68 5.02
CA ARG A 195 26.55 31.92 6.16
C ARG A 195 25.46 32.87 5.74
N SER A 196 24.23 32.50 6.06
CA SER A 196 23.05 33.28 5.73
C SER A 196 22.13 33.45 6.92
N ILE A 197 21.48 34.60 6.95
CA ILE A 197 20.49 34.95 7.96
C ILE A 197 19.22 35.35 7.21
N ASP A 198 18.13 34.66 7.49
CA ASP A 198 16.81 35.10 7.04
C ASP A 198 16.39 36.32 7.86
N ILE A 199 15.84 37.32 7.19
CA ILE A 199 15.20 38.47 7.80
C ILE A 199 13.71 38.30 7.64
N GLU A 200 13.00 38.37 8.76
CA GLU A 200 11.55 38.40 8.80
C GLU A 200 11.07 39.84 8.95
N GLN A 201 9.91 40.13 8.38
CA GLN A 201 9.25 41.42 8.50
C GLN A 201 7.84 41.25 9.07
N MET A 202 7.47 42.08 10.03
CA MET A 202 6.10 42.15 10.54
C MET A 202 5.21 42.72 9.45
N SER A 203 4.29 41.89 8.95
CA SER A 203 3.43 42.23 7.82
C SER A 203 1.97 41.92 8.13
N ALA A 204 1.08 42.69 7.50
CA ALA A 204 -0.36 42.48 7.54
C ALA A 204 -0.70 41.35 6.56
N VAL A 205 -1.06 40.19 7.09
CA VAL A 205 -1.34 38.99 6.30
C VAL A 205 -2.85 38.75 6.25
N PRO A 206 -3.46 38.72 5.06
CA PRO A 206 -4.86 38.33 4.93
C PRO A 206 -5.03 36.85 5.23
N GLY A 207 -6.11 36.50 5.93
CA GLY A 207 -6.47 35.13 6.28
C GLY A 207 -7.98 34.96 6.27
N ASN A 208 -8.42 33.70 6.34
CA ASN A 208 -9.81 33.37 6.56
C ASN A 208 -9.92 32.10 7.40
N SER A 209 -10.98 32.00 8.17
CA SER A 209 -11.29 30.83 9.00
C SER A 209 -12.80 30.74 9.24
N SER A 210 -13.25 29.65 9.89
CA SER A 210 -14.53 29.70 10.59
C SER A 210 -14.51 30.88 11.58
N CYS A 211 -15.62 31.61 11.67
CA CYS A 211 -15.71 32.73 12.60
C CYS A 211 -15.54 32.34 14.07
N GLU A 212 -15.72 31.07 14.42
CA GLU A 212 -15.50 30.56 15.78
C GLU A 212 -14.01 30.37 16.10
N THR A 213 -13.16 30.24 15.08
CA THR A 213 -11.72 29.98 15.21
C THR A 213 -10.85 31.15 14.75
N THR A 214 -11.45 32.31 14.51
CA THR A 214 -10.74 33.52 14.10
C THR A 214 -9.73 33.93 15.20
N PRO A 215 -8.46 34.22 14.84
CA PRO A 215 -7.46 34.67 15.81
C PRO A 215 -7.89 35.92 16.56
N LEU A 216 -7.59 35.98 17.87
CA LEU A 216 -7.96 37.12 18.73
C LEU A 216 -7.33 38.45 18.30
N ASP A 217 -6.18 38.40 17.63
CA ASP A 217 -5.44 39.57 17.14
C ASP A 217 -5.76 39.94 15.69
N ALA A 218 -6.81 39.33 15.13
CA ALA A 218 -7.31 39.65 13.81
C ALA A 218 -8.07 40.99 13.79
N TYR A 219 -7.97 41.71 12.69
CA TYR A 219 -8.68 42.97 12.45
C TYR A 219 -9.16 43.05 11.01
N ALA A 220 -9.92 44.10 10.67
CA ALA A 220 -10.58 44.26 9.37
C ALA A 220 -11.40 43.01 8.98
N ILE A 221 -12.23 42.54 9.92
CA ILE A 221 -12.99 41.30 9.79
C ILE A 221 -14.23 41.54 8.93
N ASP A 222 -14.36 40.78 7.84
CA ASP A 222 -15.54 40.68 6.97
C ASP A 222 -16.14 39.28 7.09
N ARG A 223 -17.45 39.19 7.37
CA ARG A 223 -18.13 37.91 7.60
C ARG A 223 -19.06 37.58 6.44
N ARG A 224 -18.88 36.40 5.86
CA ARG A 224 -19.67 35.91 4.72
C ARG A 224 -20.32 34.58 5.03
N TYR A 225 -21.48 34.33 4.43
CA TYR A 225 -22.21 33.08 4.56
C TYR A 225 -22.01 32.24 3.31
N GLU A 226 -21.22 31.17 3.43
CA GLU A 226 -20.71 30.40 2.30
C GLU A 226 -20.63 28.91 2.66
N GLN A 227 -20.31 28.05 1.69
CA GLN A 227 -20.12 26.64 1.96
C GLN A 227 -18.79 26.41 2.69
N VAL A 228 -18.85 25.88 3.91
CA VAL A 228 -17.67 25.62 4.77
C VAL A 228 -17.23 24.15 4.77
N GLY A 229 -18.02 23.28 4.16
CA GLY A 229 -17.69 21.88 4.02
C GLY A 229 -18.80 21.07 3.37
N SER A 230 -18.75 19.76 3.58
CA SER A 230 -19.81 18.84 3.21
C SER A 230 -19.98 17.77 4.27
N LYS A 231 -21.20 17.23 4.36
CA LYS A 231 -21.51 16.07 5.19
C LYS A 231 -22.02 14.94 4.30
N GLN A 232 -21.62 13.72 4.61
CA GLN A 232 -22.18 12.54 3.96
C GLN A 232 -23.47 12.16 4.65
N VAL A 233 -24.52 11.96 3.85
CA VAL A 233 -25.84 11.53 4.33
C VAL A 233 -26.22 10.28 3.56
N ALA A 234 -26.76 9.29 4.26
CA ALA A 234 -27.24 8.06 3.63
C ALA A 234 -28.33 8.36 2.59
N ASP A 235 -28.20 7.77 1.41
CA ASP A 235 -29.02 7.98 0.21
C ASP A 235 -29.39 6.62 -0.42
N GLY A 236 -30.02 5.78 0.40
CA GLY A 236 -30.43 4.43 0.03
C GLY A 236 -29.31 3.39 0.13
N GLU A 237 -29.57 2.20 -0.41
CA GLU A 237 -28.66 1.05 -0.38
C GLU A 237 -28.57 0.42 -1.77
N THR A 238 -27.40 -0.11 -2.11
CA THR A 238 -27.23 -1.02 -3.26
C THR A 238 -27.09 -2.44 -2.73
N CYS A 239 -28.03 -3.30 -3.09
CA CYS A 239 -28.04 -4.69 -2.64
C CYS A 239 -27.64 -5.65 -3.76
N SER A 240 -26.85 -6.65 -3.39
CA SER A 240 -26.41 -7.75 -4.26
C SER A 240 -26.63 -9.08 -3.56
N ARG A 241 -26.86 -10.13 -4.34
CA ARG A 241 -26.86 -11.51 -3.86
C ARG A 241 -25.45 -12.06 -3.98
N ARG A 242 -24.91 -12.64 -2.90
CA ARG A 242 -23.59 -13.28 -2.89
C ARG A 242 -23.72 -14.75 -2.53
N GLN A 243 -23.13 -15.63 -3.32
CA GLN A 243 -22.99 -17.06 -3.06
C GLN A 243 -21.56 -17.36 -2.64
N ILE A 244 -21.39 -17.80 -1.40
CA ILE A 244 -20.11 -18.03 -0.74
C ILE A 244 -19.96 -19.53 -0.48
N ASP A 245 -18.97 -20.16 -1.10
CA ASP A 245 -18.65 -21.57 -0.85
C ASP A 245 -18.12 -21.73 0.59
N GLN A 246 -18.76 -22.62 1.35
CA GLN A 246 -18.39 -22.89 2.74
C GLN A 246 -17.25 -23.92 2.85
N GLY A 247 -16.87 -24.56 1.74
CA GLY A 247 -15.76 -25.51 1.61
C GLY A 247 -16.15 -26.93 2.02
N ASP A 248 -17.41 -27.15 2.36
CA ASP A 248 -17.91 -28.44 2.83
C ASP A 248 -18.91 -29.06 1.84
N GLY A 249 -19.11 -28.45 0.67
CA GLY A 249 -20.10 -28.91 -0.30
C GLY A 249 -21.46 -28.25 -0.12
N THR A 250 -21.55 -27.30 0.79
CA THR A 250 -22.62 -26.30 0.85
C THR A 250 -22.09 -24.91 0.49
N PHE A 251 -23.01 -24.03 0.12
CA PHE A 251 -22.75 -22.61 -0.02
C PHE A 251 -23.79 -21.77 0.70
N ARG A 252 -23.34 -20.64 1.23
CA ARG A 252 -24.21 -19.61 1.80
C ARG A 252 -24.58 -18.62 0.73
N GLU A 253 -25.87 -18.49 0.48
CA GLU A 253 -26.42 -17.38 -0.29
C GLU A 253 -26.86 -16.29 0.68
N GLN A 254 -26.34 -15.07 0.51
CA GLN A 254 -26.69 -13.94 1.36
C GLN A 254 -26.99 -12.70 0.54
N THR A 255 -27.96 -11.91 0.99
CA THR A 255 -28.22 -10.57 0.45
C THR A 255 -27.38 -9.56 1.20
N SER A 256 -26.37 -9.01 0.53
CA SER A 256 -25.48 -7.97 1.03
C SER A 256 -25.92 -6.61 0.48
N CYS A 257 -26.25 -5.69 1.38
CA CYS A 257 -26.65 -4.33 1.06
C CYS A 257 -25.56 -3.35 1.53
N GLN A 258 -25.09 -2.52 0.61
CA GLN A 258 -24.12 -1.48 0.90
C GLN A 258 -24.80 -0.12 0.89
N THR A 259 -24.67 0.64 1.97
CA THR A 259 -25.23 2.00 2.05
C THR A 259 -24.57 2.90 1.02
N LYS A 260 -25.39 3.63 0.26
CA LYS A 260 -24.94 4.68 -0.65
C LYS A 260 -24.99 6.01 0.08
N TYR A 261 -23.96 6.83 -0.07
CA TYR A 261 -23.91 8.16 0.52
C TYR A 261 -23.98 9.23 -0.56
N ARG A 262 -24.64 10.34 -0.23
CA ARG A 262 -24.57 11.58 -1.00
C ARG A 262 -23.96 12.69 -0.15
N SER A 263 -23.21 13.57 -0.82
CA SER A 263 -22.57 14.72 -0.20
C SER A 263 -23.53 15.91 -0.20
N GLU A 264 -23.87 16.40 0.99
CA GLU A 264 -24.67 17.61 1.16
C GLU A 264 -23.76 18.78 1.60
N PRO A 265 -23.92 19.99 1.02
CA PRO A 265 -23.14 21.14 1.42
C PRO A 265 -23.47 21.56 2.85
N VAL A 266 -22.43 21.86 3.64
CA VAL A 266 -22.58 22.47 4.96
C VAL A 266 -22.29 23.96 4.81
N MET A 267 -23.31 24.78 5.05
CA MET A 267 -23.20 26.23 4.99
C MET A 267 -22.82 26.79 6.37
N GLY A 268 -21.95 27.79 6.39
CA GLY A 268 -21.47 28.39 7.63
C GLY A 268 -20.93 29.79 7.42
N TYR A 269 -20.61 30.47 8.52
CA TYR A 269 -19.98 31.79 8.47
C TYR A 269 -18.46 31.67 8.38
N VAL A 270 -17.90 32.20 7.29
CA VAL A 270 -16.46 32.37 7.11
C VAL A 270 -16.11 33.82 7.43
N CYS A 271 -15.10 34.01 8.26
CA CYS A 271 -14.57 35.32 8.59
C CYS A 271 -13.27 35.51 7.82
N TYR A 272 -13.26 36.51 6.94
CA TYR A 272 -12.07 37.03 6.26
C TYR A 272 -11.48 38.14 7.11
N TYR A 273 -10.18 38.13 7.32
CA TYR A 273 -9.54 39.06 8.26
C TYR A 273 -8.10 39.33 7.87
N THR A 274 -7.49 40.29 8.56
CA THR A 274 -6.05 40.57 8.49
C THR A 274 -5.42 40.33 9.86
N VAL A 275 -4.25 39.69 9.89
CA VAL A 275 -3.46 39.45 11.11
C VAL A 275 -2.01 39.88 10.90
N ASN A 276 -1.41 40.46 11.93
CA ASN A 276 0.00 40.84 11.88
C ASN A 276 0.89 39.63 12.21
N ARG A 277 1.69 39.18 11.24
CA ARG A 277 2.59 38.03 11.41
C ARG A 277 3.98 38.39 10.91
N TRP A 278 4.98 37.79 11.54
CA TRP A 278 6.34 37.80 11.02
C TRP A 278 6.41 36.86 9.82
N VAL A 279 6.72 37.41 8.65
CA VAL A 279 6.86 36.65 7.41
C VAL A 279 8.26 36.83 6.86
N TYR A 280 8.75 35.86 6.09
CA TYR A 280 10.02 35.98 5.39
C TYR A 280 10.02 37.22 4.50
N ALA A 281 11.05 38.06 4.64
CA ALA A 281 11.23 39.25 3.82
C ALA A 281 12.39 39.09 2.84
N ARG A 282 13.56 38.69 3.34
CA ARG A 282 14.77 38.52 2.51
C ARG A 282 15.83 37.69 3.22
N LYS A 283 16.81 37.20 2.47
CA LYS A 283 18.05 36.57 2.96
C LYS A 283 19.19 37.58 2.87
N VAL A 284 20.07 37.59 3.86
CA VAL A 284 21.40 38.23 3.76
C VAL A 284 22.44 37.16 3.96
N ASP A 285 23.36 37.04 3.02
CA ASP A 285 24.43 36.05 3.06
C ASP A 285 25.80 36.68 2.85
N VAL A 286 26.80 35.97 3.33
CA VAL A 286 28.21 36.24 3.08
C VAL A 286 28.89 34.90 2.84
N GLN A 287 29.80 34.89 1.88
CA GLN A 287 30.57 33.73 1.50
C GLN A 287 32.06 34.05 1.55
N GLY A 288 32.87 33.03 1.76
CA GLY A 288 34.32 33.16 1.78
C GLY A 288 35.01 31.82 1.63
N ASP A 289 36.33 31.86 1.69
CA ASP A 289 37.20 30.69 1.74
C ASP A 289 37.83 30.56 3.14
N LYS A 290 38.90 29.76 3.25
CA LYS A 290 39.61 29.53 4.52
C LYS A 290 40.72 30.54 4.81
N GLN A 291 40.86 31.61 4.03
CA GLN A 291 41.85 32.67 4.30
C GLN A 291 41.44 33.58 5.46
N ALA A 292 40.15 33.67 5.75
CA ALA A 292 39.59 34.42 6.88
C ALA A 292 38.62 33.55 7.68
N GLU A 293 38.47 33.85 8.97
CA GLU A 293 37.49 33.15 9.81
C GLU A 293 36.05 33.39 9.29
N PRO A 294 35.19 32.35 9.26
CA PRO A 294 33.80 32.51 8.88
C PRO A 294 33.06 33.51 9.79
N VAL A 295 32.50 34.56 9.19
CA VAL A 295 31.74 35.61 9.88
C VAL A 295 30.26 35.54 9.54
N TRP A 296 29.40 36.02 10.45
CA TRP A 296 27.99 36.23 10.14
C TRP A 296 27.81 37.56 9.38
N PRO A 297 26.90 37.63 8.40
CA PRO A 297 26.65 38.86 7.66
C PRO A 297 26.11 39.95 8.60
N GLN A 298 26.55 41.19 8.40
CA GLN A 298 26.07 42.32 9.19
C GLN A 298 24.64 42.68 8.78
N LEU A 299 23.73 42.64 9.75
CA LEU A 299 22.33 42.98 9.53
C LEU A 299 22.15 44.49 9.71
N ASN A 300 21.96 45.20 8.61
CA ASN A 300 21.53 46.60 8.61
C ASN A 300 20.02 46.69 8.87
N ILE A 301 19.59 46.21 10.04
CA ILE A 301 18.19 46.26 10.48
C ILE A 301 18.08 47.00 11.80
N THR A 302 17.01 47.79 11.95
CA THR A 302 16.69 48.44 13.22
C THR A 302 16.18 47.39 14.20
N ARG A 303 17.06 46.88 15.06
CA ARG A 303 16.76 45.83 16.08
C ARG A 303 15.86 46.30 17.24
N ALA A 304 15.21 47.45 17.12
CA ALA A 304 14.38 47.98 18.20
C ALA A 304 13.15 47.08 18.39
N ASN A 305 12.77 46.83 19.64
CA ASN A 305 11.60 46.06 20.09
C ASN A 305 10.28 46.58 19.50
N CYS A 306 10.06 46.40 18.20
CA CYS A 306 8.90 46.96 17.53
C CYS A 306 8.04 45.84 16.94
N ALA A 307 6.77 45.85 17.35
CA ALA A 307 5.70 44.99 16.84
C ALA A 307 4.86 45.70 15.76
N LEU A 308 5.37 46.82 15.22
CA LEU A 308 4.70 47.60 14.18
C LEU A 308 4.92 46.97 12.80
N LEU A 309 4.00 47.25 11.88
CA LEU A 309 4.15 46.86 10.49
C LEU A 309 5.42 47.44 9.87
N GLY A 310 6.12 46.62 9.10
CA GLY A 310 7.40 46.97 8.47
C GLY A 310 8.63 46.76 9.37
N CYS A 311 8.46 46.48 10.65
CA CYS A 311 9.57 46.09 11.52
C CYS A 311 10.26 44.83 11.00
N GLN A 312 11.60 44.80 11.07
CA GLN A 312 12.41 43.67 10.66
C GLN A 312 13.08 43.02 11.87
N ARG A 313 13.15 41.70 11.87
CA ARG A 313 13.89 40.93 12.87
C ARG A 313 14.75 39.86 12.22
N GLU A 314 15.71 39.39 12.99
CA GLU A 314 16.49 38.22 12.65
C GLU A 314 15.60 36.97 12.73
N GLY A 315 15.58 36.19 11.64
CA GLY A 315 14.94 34.90 11.56
C GLY A 315 15.95 33.77 11.73
N THR A 316 15.86 32.76 10.87
CA THR A 316 16.72 31.57 10.96
C THR A 316 18.12 31.84 10.43
N ARG A 317 19.14 31.39 11.17
CA ARG A 317 20.52 31.33 10.71
C ARG A 317 20.80 29.99 10.02
N ARG A 318 21.52 30.02 8.90
CA ARG A 318 22.03 28.82 8.22
C ARG A 318 23.51 28.99 7.89
N GLU A 319 24.25 27.91 8.01
CA GLU A 319 25.66 27.84 7.63
C GLU A 319 25.91 26.58 6.81
N ASN A 320 26.75 26.73 5.79
CA ASN A 320 27.13 25.65 4.89
C ASN A 320 28.66 25.69 4.69
N TYR A 321 29.31 24.56 4.96
CA TYR A 321 30.75 24.41 4.84
C TYR A 321 31.07 23.37 3.78
N VAL A 322 31.91 23.75 2.82
CA VAL A 322 32.17 22.96 1.63
C VAL A 322 33.67 22.80 1.45
N LEU A 323 34.10 21.55 1.23
CA LEU A 323 35.42 21.26 0.70
C LEU A 323 35.34 21.25 -0.83
N LEU A 324 36.30 21.92 -1.47
CA LEU A 324 36.54 21.80 -2.90
C LEU A 324 37.58 20.68 -3.05
N LEU A 325 37.19 19.59 -3.71
CA LEU A 325 38.01 18.39 -3.87
C LEU A 325 38.32 18.13 -5.34
N ARG A 326 39.43 17.44 -5.59
CA ARG A 326 39.80 16.94 -6.93
C ARG A 326 40.12 15.46 -6.86
N ARG A 327 39.53 14.69 -7.78
CA ARG A 327 39.78 13.25 -7.97
C ARG A 327 40.09 12.99 -9.44
N ALA A 328 41.29 12.50 -9.75
CA ALA A 328 41.74 12.23 -11.13
C ALA A 328 41.38 13.37 -12.12
N ASP A 329 41.68 14.62 -11.72
CA ASP A 329 41.39 15.86 -12.46
C ASP A 329 39.92 16.31 -12.59
N LYS A 330 38.97 15.58 -11.99
CA LYS A 330 37.57 15.99 -11.86
C LYS A 330 37.36 16.78 -10.55
N PRO A 331 37.00 18.08 -10.59
CA PRO A 331 36.63 18.81 -9.40
C PRO A 331 35.21 18.42 -8.94
N PHE A 332 35.01 18.37 -7.63
CA PHE A 332 33.70 18.17 -7.02
C PHE A 332 33.66 18.84 -5.64
N GLU A 333 32.46 18.96 -5.09
CA GLU A 333 32.24 19.67 -3.83
C GLU A 333 31.47 18.80 -2.86
N CYS A 334 31.91 18.79 -1.60
CA CYS A 334 31.21 18.09 -0.53
C CYS A 334 30.91 19.04 0.63
N ALA A 335 29.63 19.12 1.00
CA ALA A 335 29.21 19.75 2.24
C ALA A 335 29.65 18.88 3.42
N ILE A 336 30.28 19.51 4.41
CA ILE A 336 30.81 18.83 5.60
C ILE A 336 30.45 19.61 6.87
N ALA A 337 30.63 18.96 8.02
CA ALA A 337 30.47 19.62 9.30
C ALA A 337 31.57 20.66 9.55
N ARG A 338 31.25 21.69 10.34
CA ARG A 338 32.15 22.83 10.60
C ARG A 338 33.46 22.41 11.25
N ASP A 339 33.39 21.55 12.26
CA ASP A 339 34.55 21.02 12.99
C ASP A 339 35.52 20.29 12.06
N VAL A 340 34.98 19.49 11.13
CA VAL A 340 35.75 18.83 10.09
C VAL A 340 36.38 19.86 9.15
N TRP A 341 35.62 20.88 8.74
CA TRP A 341 36.10 21.94 7.85
C TRP A 341 37.24 22.74 8.47
N ASP A 342 37.12 23.09 9.75
CA ASP A 342 38.13 23.81 10.54
C ASP A 342 39.43 22.98 10.68
N GLY A 343 39.31 21.67 10.96
CA GLY A 343 40.46 20.77 11.11
C GLY A 343 41.17 20.36 9.82
N THR A 344 40.51 20.50 8.66
CA THR A 344 41.04 20.02 7.36
C THR A 344 42.13 20.93 6.79
N ARG A 345 43.21 20.37 6.25
CA ARG A 345 44.30 21.14 5.62
C ARG A 345 44.19 21.13 4.10
N LEU A 346 44.69 22.18 3.45
CA LEU A 346 44.84 22.19 1.99
C LEU A 346 45.78 21.03 1.58
N GLU A 347 45.52 20.43 0.42
CA GLU A 347 46.23 19.25 -0.09
C GLU A 347 46.10 17.97 0.75
N SER A 348 45.27 17.98 1.80
CA SER A 348 44.99 16.75 2.57
C SER A 348 44.25 15.72 1.73
N ARG A 349 44.53 14.45 1.97
CA ARG A 349 43.94 13.31 1.26
C ARG A 349 42.76 12.73 2.03
N TRP A 350 41.70 12.44 1.28
CA TRP A 350 40.44 11.93 1.80
C TRP A 350 40.00 10.73 0.98
N ARG A 351 39.41 9.74 1.65
CA ARG A 351 38.81 8.57 1.03
C ARG A 351 37.30 8.73 0.97
N LEU A 352 36.71 8.35 -0.15
CA LEU A 352 35.26 8.32 -0.36
C LEU A 352 34.86 7.14 -1.23
N GLN A 353 33.59 6.78 -1.15
CA GLN A 353 32.97 5.84 -2.08
C GLN A 353 32.56 6.56 -3.36
N VAL A 354 32.80 5.90 -4.50
CA VAL A 354 32.39 6.37 -5.83
C VAL A 354 31.55 5.27 -6.47
N GLY A 355 30.39 5.63 -7.04
CA GLY A 355 29.54 4.67 -7.75
C GLY A 355 30.28 4.06 -8.94
N GLN A 356 30.31 2.73 -9.07
CA GLN A 356 31.07 2.06 -10.13
C GLN A 356 30.47 2.29 -11.53
N VAL A 357 29.16 2.53 -11.61
CA VAL A 357 28.44 2.71 -12.88
C VAL A 357 28.34 4.19 -13.28
N LEU A 358 27.89 5.05 -12.36
CA LEU A 358 27.69 6.48 -12.64
C LEU A 358 28.92 7.35 -12.36
N ASN A 359 29.96 6.79 -11.73
CA ASN A 359 31.19 7.48 -11.33
C ASN A 359 30.91 8.77 -10.53
N ASP A 360 29.88 8.72 -9.68
CA ASP A 360 29.41 9.81 -8.83
C ASP A 360 29.97 9.70 -7.41
N GLU A 361 30.34 10.86 -6.85
CA GLU A 361 31.01 10.99 -5.56
C GLU A 361 30.01 10.94 -4.39
N ARG A 362 30.22 10.01 -3.43
CA ARG A 362 29.37 9.86 -2.23
C ARG A 362 29.92 10.66 -1.06
N CYS A 363 29.58 11.95 -1.00
CA CYS A 363 30.08 12.88 0.03
C CYS A 363 29.74 12.46 1.48
N ASP A 364 28.69 11.67 1.69
CA ASP A 364 28.31 11.09 2.98
C ASP A 364 29.30 10.03 3.50
N THR A 365 30.15 9.48 2.62
CA THR A 365 31.17 8.48 2.97
C THR A 365 32.57 9.07 3.15
N LEU A 366 32.72 10.39 2.99
CA LEU A 366 33.98 11.10 2.99
C LEU A 366 34.68 11.01 4.36
N LYS A 367 35.92 10.50 4.39
CA LYS A 367 36.73 10.33 5.62
C LYS A 367 38.20 10.71 5.40
N PRO A 368 38.90 11.20 6.44
CA PRO A 368 40.34 11.48 6.35
C PRO A 368 41.10 10.20 5.98
N ASP A 369 42.05 10.31 5.06
CA ASP A 369 42.94 9.18 4.78
C ASP A 369 44.00 9.07 5.88
N ALA A 370 44.01 7.98 6.64
CA ALA A 370 44.84 7.76 7.83
C ALA A 370 46.33 7.53 7.53
N GLY A 371 46.80 7.98 6.36
CA GLY A 371 48.18 7.88 5.89
C GLY A 371 49.05 9.11 6.17
N GLU A 372 48.59 10.06 6.98
CA GLU A 372 49.32 11.24 7.49
C GLU A 372 48.99 11.55 8.95
#